data_AF-A0A9D8AQ20-F1
#
_entry.id   AF-A0A9D8AQ20-F1
#
_cell.length_a   1.000
_cell.length_b   1.000
_cell.length_c   1.000
_cell.angle_alpha   90.00
_cell.angle_beta   90.00
_cell.angle_gamma   90.00
#
_symmetry.space_group_name_H-M   'P 1'
#
loop_
_entity.id
_entity.type
_entity.pdbx_description
1 polymer ?
#
loop_
_entity_poly.entity_id
_entity_poly.type
_entity_poly.pdbx_seq_one_letter_code
_entity_poly.pdbx_strand_id
1 'polypeptide(L)'
;MKGKSLFSDISYSVTKVTIWIWDDGIRIFRKIRTALNLEIDLHAVFELSKGKLTTDPANHTGEGIFFTSRIYRVVILNFKNVEIIGQAFADEIFRVFVNKNPNTRLSYINTNEQVKKMILRITGR
;
A
#
# COMPACT_ATOMS: atom_id res chain seq x y z
N MET A 1 -7.12 -19.21 2.59
CA MET A 1 -7.24 -19.59 1.16
C MET A 1 -6.07 -18.99 0.39
N LYS A 2 -5.36 -19.78 -0.42
CA LYS A 2 -4.45 -19.26 -1.45
C LYS A 2 -5.31 -18.59 -2.54
N GLY A 3 -4.87 -17.45 -3.08
CA GLY A 3 -5.56 -16.80 -4.21
C GLY A 3 -5.66 -17.76 -5.38
N LYS A 4 -6.78 -17.72 -6.10
CA LYS A 4 -7.06 -18.59 -7.25
C LYS A 4 -6.90 -17.85 -8.57
N SER A 5 -6.99 -16.52 -8.58
CA SER A 5 -7.03 -15.72 -9.78
C SER A 5 -6.27 -14.41 -9.63
N LEU A 6 -5.39 -14.14 -10.60
CA LEU A 6 -4.75 -12.85 -10.83
C LEU A 6 -5.37 -12.24 -12.08
N PHE A 7 -5.73 -10.97 -12.01
CA PHE A 7 -6.24 -10.21 -13.13
C PHE A 7 -5.35 -9.00 -13.35
N SER A 8 -5.05 -8.72 -14.62
CA SER A 8 -4.35 -7.52 -15.02
C SER A 8 -5.02 -6.91 -16.23
N ASP A 9 -5.14 -5.60 -16.24
CA ASP A 9 -5.60 -4.82 -17.38
C ASP A 9 -4.65 -3.66 -17.62
N ILE A 10 -4.38 -3.37 -18.89
CA ILE A 10 -3.57 -2.21 -19.27
C ILE A 10 -4.33 -1.41 -20.31
N SER A 11 -4.56 -0.14 -20.01
CA SER A 11 -5.20 0.81 -20.91
C SER A 11 -4.27 1.98 -21.21
N TYR A 12 -4.35 2.47 -22.45
CA TYR A 12 -3.50 3.54 -22.97
C TYR A 12 -4.38 4.69 -23.45
N SER A 13 -3.93 5.91 -23.18
CA SER A 13 -4.38 7.13 -23.85
C SER A 13 -3.16 7.90 -24.33
N VAL A 14 -3.39 8.96 -25.12
CA VAL A 14 -2.32 9.83 -25.63
C VAL A 14 -1.46 10.42 -24.50
N THR A 15 -1.99 10.53 -23.28
CA THR A 15 -1.32 11.18 -22.14
C THR A 15 -1.08 10.27 -20.94
N LYS A 16 -1.59 9.03 -20.96
CA LYS A 16 -1.61 8.18 -19.76
C LYS A 16 -1.57 6.70 -20.10
N VAL A 17 -0.76 5.96 -19.36
CA VAL A 17 -0.87 4.50 -19.23
C VAL A 17 -1.47 4.18 -17.87
N THR A 18 -2.50 3.34 -17.83
CA THR A 18 -3.09 2.85 -16.59
C THR A 18 -2.94 1.34 -16.54
N ILE A 19 -2.30 0.85 -15.48
CA ILE A 19 -2.11 -0.57 -15.21
C ILE A 19 -2.95 -0.93 -13.99
N TRP A 20 -3.87 -1.87 -14.14
CA TRP A 20 -4.61 -2.50 -13.07
C TRP A 20 -4.02 -3.87 -12.82
N ILE A 21 -3.67 -4.17 -11.57
CA ILE A 21 -3.28 -5.51 -11.13
C ILE A 21 -4.09 -5.79 -9.87
N TRP A 22 -4.88 -6.86 -9.87
CA TRP A 22 -5.60 -7.32 -8.69
C TRP A 22 -5.62 -8.84 -8.59
N ASP A 23 -5.59 -9.35 -7.37
CA ASP A 23 -5.73 -10.77 -7.08
C ASP A 23 -6.84 -10.99 -6.03
N ASP A 24 -7.37 -12.21 -5.99
CA ASP A 24 -8.34 -12.67 -4.99
C ASP A 24 -7.66 -13.35 -3.77
N GLY A 25 -6.37 -13.08 -3.57
CA GLY A 25 -5.54 -13.72 -2.58
C GLY A 25 -5.75 -13.25 -1.15
N ILE A 26 -4.82 -13.69 -0.29
CA ILE A 26 -4.94 -13.55 1.16
C ILE A 26 -4.84 -12.09 1.66
N ARG A 27 -4.46 -11.14 0.78
CA ARG A 27 -4.09 -9.74 1.04
C ARG A 27 -2.72 -9.58 1.68
N ILE A 28 -2.04 -8.48 1.35
CA ILE A 28 -0.65 -8.24 1.78
C ILE A 28 -0.50 -8.09 3.30
N PHE A 29 -1.39 -7.34 3.96
CA PHE A 29 -1.29 -7.14 5.42
C PHE A 29 -1.48 -8.43 6.18
N ARG A 30 -2.47 -9.24 5.81
CA ARG A 30 -2.69 -10.55 6.43
C ARG A 30 -1.53 -11.52 6.19
N LYS A 31 -0.91 -11.46 5.00
CA LYS A 31 0.29 -12.27 4.68
C LYS A 31 1.46 -11.90 5.58
N ILE A 32 1.76 -10.61 5.70
CA ILE A 32 2.85 -10.10 6.55
C ILE A 32 2.58 -10.36 8.03
N ARG A 33 1.35 -10.13 8.50
CA ARG A 33 0.94 -10.43 9.88
C ARG A 33 1.22 -11.88 10.24
N THR A 34 0.82 -12.80 9.37
CA THR A 34 1.04 -14.24 9.58
C THR A 34 2.52 -14.58 9.56
N ALA A 35 3.29 -14.02 8.62
CA ALA A 35 4.71 -14.31 8.48
C ALA A 35 5.57 -13.78 9.63
N LEU A 36 5.18 -12.65 10.23
CA LEU A 36 5.91 -11.99 11.33
C LEU A 36 5.26 -12.24 12.71
N ASN A 37 4.26 -13.12 12.78
CA ASN A 37 3.48 -13.43 13.98
C ASN A 37 2.96 -12.18 14.73
N LEU A 38 2.41 -11.22 13.97
CA LEU A 38 1.92 -9.96 14.53
C LEU A 38 0.47 -10.11 15.03
N GLU A 39 0.14 -9.45 16.14
CA GLU A 39 -1.20 -9.53 16.74
C GLU A 39 -2.29 -8.92 15.85
N ILE A 40 -1.99 -7.81 15.16
CA ILE A 40 -2.96 -7.06 14.36
C ILE A 40 -2.43 -6.76 12.96
N ASP A 41 -3.33 -6.75 11.96
CA ASP A 41 -3.01 -6.44 10.56
C ASP A 41 -2.37 -5.05 10.42
N LEU A 42 -2.66 -4.13 11.36
CA LEU A 42 -2.09 -2.80 11.36
C LEU A 42 -0.58 -2.78 11.61
N HIS A 43 -0.02 -3.74 12.35
CA HIS A 43 1.44 -3.84 12.55
C HIS A 43 2.15 -4.26 11.26
N ALA A 44 1.51 -5.10 10.44
CA ALA A 44 2.04 -5.50 9.14
C ALA A 44 2.26 -4.32 8.21
N VAL A 45 1.49 -3.25 8.42
CA VAL A 45 1.62 -2.01 7.68
C VAL A 45 2.94 -1.31 7.97
N PHE A 46 3.36 -1.24 9.24
CA PHE A 46 4.64 -0.67 9.65
C PHE A 46 5.82 -1.49 9.10
N GLU A 47 5.71 -2.82 9.15
CA GLU A 47 6.74 -3.71 8.60
C GLU A 47 6.85 -3.57 7.07
N LEU A 48 5.71 -3.44 6.38
CA LEU A 48 5.72 -3.13 4.95
C LEU A 48 6.39 -1.78 4.69
N SER A 49 6.09 -0.76 5.51
CA SER A 49 6.53 0.61 5.28
C SER A 49 8.04 0.84 5.44
N LYS A 50 8.74 -0.05 6.18
CA LYS A 50 10.22 -0.06 6.24
C LYS A 50 10.86 -0.34 4.87
N GLY A 51 10.13 -0.94 3.94
CA GLY A 51 10.64 -1.41 2.65
C GLY A 51 11.53 -2.64 2.78
N LYS A 52 11.91 -3.22 1.63
CA LYS A 52 12.77 -4.42 1.52
C LYS A 52 12.26 -5.66 2.29
N LEU A 53 10.98 -5.67 2.65
CA LEU A 53 10.40 -6.78 3.41
C LEU A 53 10.23 -8.00 2.52
N THR A 54 10.85 -9.11 2.91
CA THR A 54 10.73 -10.39 2.22
C THR A 54 10.62 -11.54 3.22
N THR A 55 9.76 -12.50 2.91
CA THR A 55 9.65 -13.77 3.65
C THR A 55 10.50 -14.87 3.03
N ASP A 56 11.17 -14.57 1.92
CA ASP A 56 12.07 -15.47 1.19
C ASP A 56 13.28 -14.68 0.68
N PRO A 57 14.26 -14.36 1.55
CA PRO A 57 15.40 -13.53 1.19
C PRO A 57 16.31 -14.16 0.13
N ALA A 58 16.31 -15.49 0.01
CA ALA A 58 17.15 -16.20 -0.96
C ALA A 58 16.68 -15.98 -2.40
N ASN A 59 15.37 -15.81 -2.61
CA ASN A 59 14.78 -15.69 -3.95
C ASN A 59 14.08 -14.34 -4.21
N HIS A 60 13.86 -13.53 -3.18
CA HIS A 60 13.05 -12.31 -3.30
C HIS A 60 13.62 -11.15 -2.47
N THR A 61 13.95 -10.04 -3.13
CA THR A 61 14.61 -8.87 -2.51
C THR A 61 13.71 -8.07 -1.58
N GLY A 62 12.39 -8.27 -1.65
CA GLY A 62 11.41 -7.49 -0.89
C GLY A 62 11.21 -6.06 -1.38
N GLU A 63 11.77 -5.69 -2.53
CA GLU A 63 11.69 -4.33 -3.08
C GLU A 63 10.45 -4.08 -3.95
N GLY A 64 9.79 -5.13 -4.47
CA GLY A 64 8.83 -5.06 -5.58
C GLY A 64 7.77 -3.95 -5.51
N ILE A 65 6.97 -3.87 -4.44
CA ILE A 65 5.90 -2.85 -4.32
C ILE A 65 6.45 -1.43 -4.22
N PHE A 66 7.58 -1.24 -3.55
CA PHE A 66 8.21 0.08 -3.41
C PHE A 66 9.08 0.46 -4.61
N PHE A 67 9.54 -0.52 -5.38
CA PHE A 67 10.24 -0.29 -6.63
C PHE A 67 9.25 0.10 -7.73
N THR A 68 8.16 -0.65 -7.87
CA THR A 68 7.10 -0.34 -8.83
C THR A 68 6.40 0.97 -8.48
N SER A 69 6.26 1.37 -7.22
CA SER A 69 5.68 2.66 -6.86
C SER A 69 6.43 3.88 -7.43
N ARG A 70 7.73 3.75 -7.74
CA ARG A 70 8.58 4.83 -8.27
C ARG A 70 8.32 5.17 -9.74
N ILE A 71 7.71 4.26 -10.50
CA ILE A 71 7.40 4.50 -11.91
C ILE A 71 6.00 5.13 -12.10
N TYR A 72 5.19 5.22 -11.05
CA TYR A 72 3.83 5.75 -11.15
C TYR A 72 3.73 7.23 -10.78
N ARG A 73 3.09 8.00 -11.66
CA ARG A 73 2.72 9.40 -11.43
C ARG A 73 1.51 9.54 -10.49
N VAL A 74 0.69 8.51 -10.35
CA VAL A 74 -0.50 8.51 -9.48
C VAL A 74 -0.60 7.19 -8.73
N VAL A 75 -0.78 7.25 -7.42
CA VAL A 75 -1.01 6.10 -6.54
C VAL A 75 -2.33 6.32 -5.80
N ILE A 76 -3.21 5.30 -5.79
CA ILE A 76 -4.50 5.35 -5.09
C ILE A 76 -4.55 4.24 -4.04
N LEU A 77 -4.75 4.63 -2.77
CA LEU A 77 -4.97 3.70 -1.67
C LEU A 77 -6.46 3.52 -1.42
N ASN A 78 -6.95 2.29 -1.53
CA ASN A 78 -8.34 1.95 -1.28
C ASN A 78 -8.50 1.39 0.14
N PHE A 79 -9.22 2.13 0.99
CA PHE A 79 -9.44 1.78 2.39
C PHE A 79 -10.75 1.01 2.64
N LYS A 80 -11.37 0.46 1.59
CA LYS A 80 -12.56 -0.39 1.73
C LYS A 80 -12.28 -1.55 2.70
N ASN A 81 -13.10 -1.67 3.73
CA ASN A 81 -12.99 -2.65 4.82
C ASN A 81 -11.75 -2.46 5.72
N VAL A 82 -11.16 -1.25 5.76
CA VAL A 82 -10.15 -0.88 6.77
C VAL A 82 -10.83 -0.07 7.86
N GLU A 83 -10.87 -0.63 9.06
CA GLU A 83 -11.55 0.01 10.21
C GLU A 83 -10.70 1.15 10.81
N ILE A 84 -9.40 0.94 10.94
CA ILE A 84 -8.47 1.87 11.59
C ILE A 84 -7.11 1.85 10.89
N ILE A 85 -6.43 3.00 10.90
CA ILE A 85 -5.01 3.10 10.62
C ILE A 85 -4.28 3.79 11.78
N GLY A 86 -3.03 3.41 12.01
CA GLY A 86 -2.18 3.93 13.06
C GLY A 86 -1.34 5.11 12.58
N GLN A 87 -0.89 5.93 13.53
CA GLN A 87 -0.11 7.13 13.26
C GLN A 87 1.16 6.84 12.45
N ALA A 88 1.91 5.79 12.79
CA ALA A 88 3.16 5.46 12.10
C ALA A 88 2.96 5.13 10.61
N PHE A 89 1.91 4.37 10.26
CA PHE A 89 1.59 4.13 8.85
C PHE A 89 1.17 5.41 8.15
N ALA A 90 0.27 6.17 8.76
CA ALA A 90 -0.24 7.38 8.15
C ALA A 90 0.92 8.38 7.90
N ASP A 91 1.85 8.47 8.84
CA ASP A 91 3.05 9.26 8.74
C ASP A 91 3.98 8.79 7.60
N GLU A 92 4.28 7.49 7.54
CA GLU A 92 5.18 6.96 6.51
C GLU A 92 4.60 7.12 5.11
N ILE A 93 3.29 6.91 4.94
CA ILE A 93 2.66 6.99 3.62
C ILE A 93 2.29 8.41 3.22
N PHE A 94 1.64 9.18 4.09
CA PHE A 94 1.09 10.49 3.71
C PHE A 94 2.07 11.65 3.95
N ARG A 95 3.18 11.43 4.66
CA ARG A 95 4.25 12.42 4.83
C ARG A 95 5.57 11.96 4.23
N VAL A 96 6.14 10.84 4.69
CA VAL A 96 7.50 10.43 4.28
C VAL A 96 7.56 10.01 2.81
N PHE A 97 6.68 9.11 2.36
CA PHE A 97 6.62 8.64 0.99
C PHE A 97 6.32 9.78 0.02
N VAL A 98 5.35 10.64 0.34
CA VAL A 98 5.01 11.82 -0.49
C VAL A 98 6.22 12.75 -0.63
N ASN A 99 6.92 13.04 0.47
CA ASN A 99 8.12 13.89 0.43
C ASN A 99 9.28 13.27 -0.36
N LYS A 100 9.45 11.94 -0.29
CA LYS A 100 10.48 11.22 -1.06
C LYS A 100 10.13 11.06 -2.54
N ASN A 101 8.86 11.22 -2.92
CA ASN A 101 8.37 11.00 -4.29
C ASN A 101 7.52 12.20 -4.77
N PRO A 102 8.13 13.40 -4.93
CA PRO A 102 7.39 14.63 -5.22
C PRO A 102 6.66 14.61 -6.58
N ASN A 103 7.07 13.75 -7.50
CA ASN A 103 6.43 13.57 -8.82
C ASN A 103 5.25 12.60 -8.79
N THR A 104 4.98 11.96 -7.65
CA THR A 104 3.90 10.99 -7.48
C THR A 104 2.74 11.65 -6.72
N ARG A 105 1.58 11.72 -7.35
CA ARG A 105 0.33 12.12 -6.70
C ARG A 105 -0.25 10.93 -5.93
N LEU A 106 -0.20 10.99 -4.60
CA LEU A 106 -0.92 10.06 -3.73
C LEU A 106 -2.38 10.51 -3.55
N SER A 107 -3.32 9.57 -3.63
CA SER A 107 -4.74 9.78 -3.35
C SER A 107 -5.31 8.58 -2.59
N TYR A 108 -6.45 8.76 -1.93
CA TYR A 108 -7.12 7.69 -1.18
C TYR A 108 -8.62 7.71 -1.41
N ILE A 109 -9.24 6.52 -1.35
CA ILE A 109 -10.68 6.33 -1.57
C ILE A 109 -11.26 5.35 -0.53
N ASN A 110 -12.58 5.39 -0.35
CA ASN A 110 -13.34 4.49 0.53
C ASN A 110 -12.87 4.47 1.99
N THR A 111 -12.42 5.60 2.52
CA THR A 111 -12.09 5.75 3.95
C THR A 111 -13.36 5.90 4.79
N ASN A 112 -13.36 5.34 6.00
CA ASN A 112 -14.32 5.73 7.04
C ASN A 112 -13.86 7.00 7.78
N GLU A 113 -14.68 7.51 8.70
CA GLU A 113 -14.37 8.73 9.47
C GLU A 113 -13.12 8.62 10.35
N GLN A 114 -12.85 7.46 10.95
CA GLN A 114 -11.66 7.29 11.80
C GLN A 114 -10.37 7.35 10.96
N VAL A 115 -10.34 6.62 9.85
CA VAL A 115 -9.23 6.60 8.91
C VAL A 115 -9.02 7.99 8.31
N LYS A 116 -10.09 8.67 7.89
CA LYS A 116 -10.03 10.03 7.35
C LYS A 116 -9.44 11.01 8.37
N LYS A 117 -9.90 11.00 9.62
CA LYS A 117 -9.35 11.85 10.70
C LYS A 117 -7.86 11.62 10.93
N MET A 118 -7.40 10.36 10.90
CA MET A 118 -5.97 10.07 11.04
C MET A 118 -5.13 10.61 9.88
N ILE A 119 -5.62 10.50 8.64
CA ILE A 119 -4.92 11.06 7.47
C ILE A 119 -4.87 12.59 7.54
N LEU A 120 -5.98 13.23 7.87
CA LEU A 120 -6.06 14.69 8.03
C LEU A 120 -5.11 15.20 9.12
N ARG A 121 -5.01 14.48 10.24
CA ARG A 121 -4.05 14.80 11.32
C ARG A 121 -2.60 14.85 10.84
N ILE A 122 -2.19 13.96 9.92
CA ILE A 122 -0.82 13.95 9.37
C ILE A 122 -0.64 15.01 8.28
N THR A 123 -1.66 15.20 7.45
CA THR A 123 -1.58 16.10 6.28
C THR A 123 -1.83 17.56 6.60
N GLY A 124 -2.32 17.88 7.80
CA GLY A 124 -2.62 19.26 8.23
C GLY A 124 -3.75 19.91 7.43
N ARG A 125 -4.68 19.11 6.91
CA ARG A 125 -5.85 19.55 6.12
C ARG A 125 -7.15 19.41 6.87
#